data_AF-A0A3E0P8T4-F1
#
_entry.id   AF-A0A3E0P8T4-F1
#
_cell.length_a   1.000
_cell.length_b   1.000
_cell.length_c   1.000
_cell.angle_alpha   90.00
_cell.angle_beta   90.00
_cell.angle_gamma   90.00
#
_symmetry.space_group_name_H-M   'P 1'
#
loop_
_entity.id
_entity.type
_entity.pdbx_description
1 polymer ?
#
loop_
_entity_poly.entity_id
_entity_poly.type
_entity_poly.pdbx_seq_one_letter_code
_entity_poly.pdbx_strand_id
1 'polypeptide(L)' 'MSKELNNKNPKEIARCSECDREVDHYYTFLTPSNEKRVVCWQCQMREEKGFNAKRSFRRQSRRGFIPR' A
#
# COMPACT_ATOMS: atom_id res chain seq x y z
N MET A 1 9.66 25.82 -6.12
CA MET A 1 10.62 24.93 -5.46
C MET A 1 10.23 23.49 -5.76
N SER A 2 10.80 22.92 -6.81
CA SER A 2 10.56 21.56 -7.27
C SER A 2 11.51 20.64 -6.51
N LYS A 3 10.99 19.80 -5.60
CA LYS A 3 11.82 18.85 -4.87
C LYS A 3 12.20 17.72 -5.84
N GLU A 4 13.44 17.71 -6.27
CA GLU A 4 14.04 16.58 -6.98
C GLU A 4 14.06 15.37 -6.04
N LEU A 5 13.18 14.40 -6.31
CA LEU A 5 13.20 13.10 -5.67
C LEU A 5 14.39 12.33 -6.24
N ASN A 6 15.48 12.27 -5.47
CA ASN A 6 16.68 11.48 -5.74
C ASN A 6 16.37 9.98 -5.72
N ASN A 7 15.65 9.48 -6.73
CA ASN A 7 15.44 8.05 -6.94
C ASN A 7 16.57 7.53 -7.83
N LYS A 8 17.64 7.01 -7.21
CA LYS A 8 18.83 6.46 -7.90
C LYS A 8 18.56 5.22 -8.79
N ASN A 9 17.31 4.80 -8.93
CA ASN A 9 16.82 3.92 -10.00
C ASN A 9 15.31 4.12 -10.11
N PRO A 10 14.78 4.65 -11.22
CA PRO A 10 13.33 4.68 -11.41
C PRO A 10 12.83 3.24 -11.48
N LYS A 11 12.05 2.83 -10.49
CA LYS A 11 11.33 1.56 -10.56
C LYS A 11 10.25 1.68 -11.63
N GLU A 12 10.04 0.62 -12.40
CA GLU A 12 8.93 0.56 -13.36
C GLU A 12 7.60 0.72 -12.63
N ILE A 13 6.62 1.39 -13.26
CA ILE A 13 5.29 1.52 -12.67
C ILE A 13 4.68 0.13 -12.59
N ALA A 14 4.24 -0.27 -11.39
CA ALA A 14 3.68 -1.58 -11.14
C ALA A 14 2.30 -1.46 -10.48
N ARG A 15 1.46 -2.48 -10.69
CA ARG A 15 0.11 -2.54 -10.13
C ARG A 15 0.13 -3.20 -8.75
N CYS A 16 -0.44 -2.53 -7.77
CA CYS A 16 -0.55 -3.05 -6.39
C CYS A 16 -1.60 -4.17 -6.30
N SER A 17 -1.25 -5.30 -5.67
CA SER A 17 -2.14 -6.44 -5.45
C SER A 17 -3.30 -6.16 -4.50
N GLU A 18 -3.18 -5.17 -3.61
CA GLU A 18 -4.19 -4.89 -2.57
C GLU A 18 -5.24 -3.87 -3.00
N CYS A 19 -4.84 -2.89 -3.81
CA CYS A 19 -5.69 -1.75 -4.13
C CYS A 19 -5.85 -1.49 -5.63
N ASP A 20 -5.24 -2.33 -6.48
CA ASP A 20 -5.32 -2.27 -7.95
C ASP A 20 -4.78 -0.97 -8.59
N ARG A 21 -4.12 -0.10 -7.83
CA ARG A 21 -3.56 1.14 -8.37
C ARG A 21 -2.18 0.91 -8.97
N GLU A 22 -1.92 1.61 -10.07
CA GLU A 22 -0.59 1.78 -10.64
C GLU A 22 0.22 2.74 -9.77
N VAL A 23 1.41 2.31 -9.37
CA VAL A 23 2.28 3.05 -8.46
C VAL A 23 3.75 2.91 -8.86
N ASP A 24 4.52 3.95 -8.57
CA ASP A 24 5.96 4.04 -8.73
C ASP A 24 6.73 3.66 -7.43
N HIS A 25 6.07 3.79 -6.27
CA HIS A 25 6.62 3.46 -4.96
C HIS A 25 5.93 2.21 -4.36
N TYR A 26 6.62 1.08 -4.43
CA TYR A 26 6.12 -0.21 -3.95
C TYR A 26 7.23 -1.12 -3.40
N TYR A 27 6.80 -2.10 -2.60
CA TYR A 27 7.57 -3.26 -2.19
C TYR A 27 7.18 -4.47 -3.02
N THR A 28 8.14 -5.35 -3.25
CA THR A 28 7.91 -6.65 -3.89
C THR A 28 8.18 -7.74 -2.86
N PHE A 29 7.14 -8.50 -2.56
CA PHE A 29 7.22 -9.67 -1.69
C PHE A 29 7.36 -10.93 -2.55
N LEU A 30 8.18 -11.87 -2.08
CA LEU A 30 8.34 -13.18 -2.69
C LEU A 30 7.66 -14.20 -1.79
N THR A 31 6.73 -14.97 -2.35
CA THR A 31 6.15 -16.12 -1.64
C THR A 31 7.14 -17.30 -1.67
N PRO A 32 6.95 -18.32 -0.81
CA PRO A 32 7.70 -19.57 -0.90
C PRO A 32 7.55 -20.29 -2.25
N SER A 33 6.45 -20.05 -2.99
CA SER A 33 6.24 -20.55 -4.36
C SER A 33 6.96 -19.73 -5.44
N ASN A 34 7.76 -18.73 -5.05
CA ASN A 34 8.46 -17.79 -5.92
C ASN A 34 7.51 -16.87 -6.72
N GLU A 35 6.28 -16.67 -6.24
CA GLU A 35 5.35 -15.70 -6.80
C GLU A 35 5.68 -14.30 -6.26
N LYS A 36 5.71 -13.33 -7.17
CA LYS A 36 5.95 -11.93 -6.85
C LYS A 36 4.64 -11.23 -6.54
N ARG A 37 4.51 -10.71 -5.33
CA ARG A 37 3.39 -9.85 -4.92
C ARG A 37 3.88 -8.42 -4.77
N VAL A 38 3.34 -7.51 -5.58
CA VAL A 38 3.67 -6.09 -5.53
C VAL A 38 2.66 -5.37 -4.64
N VAL A 39 3.13 -4.70 -3.60
CA VAL A 39 2.30 -3.95 -2.66
C VAL A 39 2.79 -2.52 -2.57
N CYS A 40 1.88 -1.55 -2.80
CA CYS A 40 2.23 -0.14 -2.71
C CYS A 40 2.55 0.27 -1.27
N TRP A 41 3.41 1.27 -1.12
CA TRP A 41 3.82 1.76 0.20
C TRP A 41 2.64 2.16 1.09
N GLN A 42 1.58 2.73 0.52
CA GLN A 42 0.38 3.09 1.28
C GLN A 42 -0.34 1.89 1.90
N CYS A 43 -0.40 0.76 1.19
CA CYS A 43 -1.02 -0.45 1.72
C CYS A 43 -0.12 -1.09 2.79
N GLN A 44 1.20 -1.13 2.53
CA GLN A 44 2.18 -1.62 3.51
C GLN A 44 2.11 -0.83 4.82
N MET A 45 2.10 0.50 4.75
CA MET A 45 2.01 1.36 5.93
C MET A 45 0.70 1.19 6.71
N ARG A 46 -0.39 0.79 6.04
CA ARG A 46 -1.66 0.47 6.73
C ARG A 46 -1.55 -0.83 7.49
N GLU A 47 -0.97 -1.85 6.87
CA GLU A 47 -0.74 -3.14 7.50
C GLU A 47 0.18 -3.03 8.72
N GLU A 48 1.32 -2.36 8.58
CA GLU A 48 2.28 -2.15 9.69
C GLU A 48 1.69 -1.39 10.87
N LYS A 49 0.80 -0.43 10.59
CA LYS A 49 0.09 0.34 11.63
C LYS A 49 -1.13 -0.38 12.21
N GLY A 50 -1.43 -1.60 11.74
CA GLY A 50 -2.66 -2.32 12.09
C GLY A 50 -3.92 -1.58 11.68
N PHE A 51 -3.83 -0.67 10.70
CA PHE A 51 -4.94 0.15 10.23
C PHE A 51 -5.80 -0.65 9.26
N ASN A 52 -6.62 -1.54 9.82
CA ASN A 52 -7.49 -2.48 9.10
C ASN A 52 -8.78 -1.82 8.60
N ALA A 53 -8.68 -0.65 7.97
CA ALA A 53 -9.80 -0.06 7.25
C ALA A 53 -10.00 -0.83 5.94
N LYS A 54 -10.79 -1.92 6.01
CA LYS A 54 -11.26 -2.67 4.85
C LYS A 54 -11.79 -1.69 3.79
N ARG A 55 -11.76 -2.07 2.50
CA ARG A 55 -12.23 -1.21 1.38
C ARG A 55 -13.68 -0.69 1.56
N SER A 56 -14.51 -1.40 2.33
CA SER A 56 -15.88 -1.02 2.69
C SER A 56 -16.00 -0.22 4.00
N PHE A 57 -14.89 0.04 4.71
CA PHE A 57 -14.90 0.80 5.95
C PHE A 57 -15.26 2.26 5.67
N ARG A 58 -16.51 2.60 5.98
CA ARG A 58 -16.99 3.98 6.05
C ARG A 58 -17.25 4.30 7.51
N ARG A 59 -16.65 5.39 8.00
CA ARG A 59 -16.90 5.90 9.35
C ARG A 59 -18.30 6.55 9.35
N GLN A 60 -19.35 5.75 9.56
CA GLN A 60 -20.74 6.25 9.59
C GLN A 60 -20.99 7.27 10.71
N SER A 61 -20.14 7.33 11.73
CA SER A 61 -20.19 8.40 12.74
C SER A 61 -18.80 8.74 13.30
N ARG A 62 -18.67 9.94 13.90
CA ARG A 62 -17.47 10.34 14.65
C ARG A 62 -17.25 9.48 15.91
N ARG A 63 -18.18 8.60 16.27
CA ARG A 63 -18.17 7.73 17.47
C ARG A 63 -18.24 6.22 17.16
N GLY A 64 -17.71 5.76 16.02
CA GLY A 64 -17.69 4.33 15.68
C GLY A 64 -16.55 3.56 16.36
N PHE A 65 -16.89 2.49 17.08
CA PHE A 65 -15.97 1.50 17.65
C PHE A 65 -15.18 0.81 16.53
N ILE A 66 -13.85 0.77 16.66
CA ILE A 66 -12.96 0.00 15.80
C ILE A 66 -12.91 -1.41 16.42
N PRO A 67 -13.47 -2.46 15.77
CA PRO A 67 -13.32 -3.81 16.26
C PRO A 67 -11.82 -4.15 16.22
N ARG A 68 -11.27 -4.53 17.37
CA ARG A 68 -9.91 -5.03 17.50
C ARG A 68 -9.85 -6.51 17.16
#